data_AF-A0A4U7EZ85-F1
#
_entry.id   AF-A0A4U7EZ85-F1
#
_cell.length_a   1.000
_cell.length_b   1.000
_cell.length_c   1.000
_cell.angle_alpha   90.00
_cell.angle_beta   90.00
_cell.angle_gamma   90.00
#
_symmetry.space_group_name_H-M   'P 1'
#
loop_
_entity.id
_entity.type
_entity.pdbx_description
1 polymer ?
#
loop_
_entity_poly.entity_id
_entity_poly.type
_entity_poly.pdbx_seq_one_letter_code
_entity_poly.pdbx_strand_id
1 'polypeptide(L)'
;MTSNTQRDESSGHEGDRRPVSLDDEDALDAFVAERDAALVEFYTDGCGICASMEPVLGNVARAVDVDVALVNPRDDPPLVERFDVR
;
A
#
# COMPACT_ATOMS: atom_id res chain seq x y z
N MET A 1 19.58 -28.45 17.38
CA MET A 1 19.13 -27.62 16.24
C MET A 1 18.00 -26.74 16.76
N THR A 2 18.32 -25.62 17.39
CA THR A 2 17.31 -24.66 17.85
C THR A 2 17.33 -23.51 16.86
N SER A 3 16.38 -23.56 15.92
CA SER A 3 16.14 -22.50 14.96
C SER A 3 15.57 -21.30 15.71
N ASN A 4 16.38 -20.26 15.89
CA ASN A 4 15.89 -18.95 16.33
C ASN A 4 15.70 -18.11 15.07
N THR A 5 14.53 -18.21 14.45
CA THR A 5 14.08 -17.27 13.41
C THR A 5 13.76 -15.96 14.11
N GLN A 6 14.72 -15.04 14.05
CA GLN A 6 14.58 -13.69 14.55
C GLN A 6 13.60 -12.94 13.63
N ARG A 7 12.39 -12.78 14.18
CA ARG A 7 11.45 -11.65 14.06
C ARG A 7 11.84 -10.64 12.98
N ASP A 8 11.03 -10.58 11.93
CA ASP A 8 11.01 -9.48 10.96
C ASP A 8 10.89 -8.15 11.71
N GLU A 9 11.97 -7.39 11.65
CA GLU A 9 12.09 -6.06 12.18
C GLU A 9 11.24 -5.14 11.30
N SER A 10 10.20 -4.56 11.87
CA SER A 10 9.46 -3.42 11.32
C SER A 10 10.42 -2.24 11.15
N SER A 11 11.15 -2.22 10.04
CA SER A 11 12.05 -1.14 9.64
C SER A 11 11.31 -0.17 8.73
N GLY A 12 10.58 0.77 9.34
CA GLY A 12 10.21 2.02 8.66
C GLY A 12 11.48 2.79 8.32
N HIS A 13 12.00 2.62 7.11
CA HIS A 13 13.15 3.36 6.62
C HIS A 13 12.68 4.76 6.18
N GLU A 14 12.92 5.76 7.02
CA GLU A 14 12.57 7.18 6.81
C GLU A 14 13.13 7.79 5.49
N GLY A 15 13.95 7.06 4.74
CA GLY A 15 14.49 7.46 3.43
C GLY A 15 13.66 7.04 2.21
N ASP A 16 12.74 6.09 2.33
CA ASP A 16 12.06 5.47 1.19
C ASP A 16 10.55 5.34 1.44
N ARG A 17 9.85 6.49 1.57
CA ARG A 17 8.38 6.55 1.46
C ARG A 17 7.94 6.27 0.02
N ARG A 18 8.26 5.07 -0.48
CA ARG A 18 7.78 4.55 -1.75
C ARG A 18 6.44 3.87 -1.51
N PRO A 19 5.51 3.94 -2.47
CA PRO A 19 4.26 3.20 -2.38
C PRO A 19 4.50 1.70 -2.17
N VAL A 20 3.70 1.10 -1.29
CA VAL A 20 3.74 -0.33 -0.96
C VAL A 20 2.63 -1.05 -1.72
N SER A 21 2.96 -2.09 -2.48
CA SER A 21 1.94 -2.93 -3.13
C SER A 21 1.33 -3.91 -2.12
N LEU A 22 0.00 -4.00 -2.13
CA LEU A 22 -0.78 -4.91 -1.29
C LEU A 22 -1.54 -5.91 -2.16
N ASP A 23 -1.64 -7.15 -1.67
CA ASP A 23 -2.22 -8.27 -2.42
C ASP A 23 -3.75 -8.36 -2.27
N ASP A 24 -4.31 -8.02 -1.09
CA ASP A 24 -5.71 -8.27 -0.74
C ASP A 24 -6.24 -7.34 0.37
N GLU A 25 -7.54 -7.50 0.71
CA GLU A 25 -8.22 -6.73 1.75
C GLU A 25 -7.63 -6.93 3.15
N ASP A 26 -7.12 -8.11 3.48
CA ASP A 26 -6.51 -8.39 4.77
C ASP A 26 -5.19 -7.62 4.92
N ALA A 27 -4.38 -7.58 3.85
CA ALA A 27 -3.17 -6.78 3.78
C ALA A 27 -3.46 -5.28 3.86
N LEU A 28 -4.55 -4.81 3.22
CA LEU A 28 -5.02 -3.44 3.32
C LEU A 28 -5.46 -3.08 4.74
N ASP A 29 -6.21 -3.96 5.41
CA ASP A 29 -6.67 -3.74 6.78
C ASP A 29 -5.51 -3.72 7.77
N ALA A 30 -4.55 -4.65 7.63
CA ALA A 30 -3.34 -4.66 8.43
C ALA A 30 -2.51 -3.38 8.22
N PHE A 31 -2.37 -2.94 6.96
CA PHE A 31 -1.67 -1.72 6.62
C PHE A 31 -2.32 -0.52 7.32
N VAL A 32 -3.64 -0.32 7.18
CA VAL A 32 -4.35 0.83 7.75
C VAL A 32 -4.40 0.78 9.29
N ALA A 33 -4.53 -0.38 9.91
CA ALA A 33 -4.69 -0.51 11.37
C ALA A 33 -3.46 -0.02 12.17
N GLU A 34 -2.28 -0.01 11.55
CA GLU A 34 -1.02 0.40 12.17
C GLU A 34 -0.69 1.89 11.96
N ARG A 35 -1.48 2.62 11.15
CA ARG A 35 -1.20 4.03 10.81
C ARG A 35 -2.33 4.96 11.24
N ASP A 36 -1.97 6.14 11.73
CA ASP A 36 -2.92 7.22 12.00
C ASP A 36 -3.56 7.78 10.73
N ALA A 37 -2.81 7.77 9.62
CA ALA A 37 -3.28 8.18 8.30
C ALA A 37 -2.52 7.44 7.19
N ALA A 38 -3.25 7.06 6.15
CA ALA A 38 -2.71 6.35 4.99
C ALA A 38 -3.42 6.81 3.70
N LEU A 39 -2.68 6.82 2.59
CA LEU A 39 -3.22 7.01 1.26
C LEU A 39 -3.22 5.69 0.50
N VAL A 40 -4.33 5.34 -0.14
CA VAL A 40 -4.48 4.09 -0.89
C VAL A 40 -4.85 4.43 -2.33
N GLU A 41 -4.05 3.98 -3.29
CA GLU A 41 -4.40 4.01 -4.71
C GLU A 41 -4.94 2.65 -5.13
N PHE A 42 -6.20 2.63 -5.57
CA PHE A 42 -6.77 1.51 -6.30
C PHE A 42 -6.37 1.63 -7.77
N TYR A 43 -5.49 0.75 -8.23
CA TYR A 43 -5.00 0.74 -9.61
C TYR A 43 -5.44 -0.52 -10.35
N THR A 44 -5.17 -0.58 -11.65
CA THR A 44 -5.30 -1.84 -12.42
C THR A 44 -4.11 -2.01 -13.34
N ASP A 45 -3.70 -3.25 -13.58
CA ASP A 45 -2.65 -3.54 -14.55
C ASP A 45 -2.95 -2.98 -15.94
N GLY A 46 -1.93 -2.38 -16.56
CA GLY A 46 -2.06 -1.74 -17.87
C GLY A 46 -2.71 -0.34 -17.84
N CYS A 47 -3.02 0.21 -16.66
CA CYS A 47 -3.49 1.59 -16.52
C CYS A 47 -2.33 2.59 -16.66
N GLY A 48 -2.14 3.16 -17.86
CA GLY A 48 -1.07 4.14 -18.11
C GLY A 48 -1.17 5.44 -17.29
N ILE A 49 -2.39 5.85 -16.91
CA ILE A 49 -2.60 7.02 -16.04
C ILE A 49 -2.15 6.71 -14.61
N CYS A 50 -2.50 5.54 -14.08
CA CYS A 50 -2.10 5.09 -12.74
C CYS A 50 -0.56 5.00 -12.64
N ALA A 51 0.09 4.42 -13.66
CA ALA A 51 1.56 4.39 -13.73
C ALA A 51 2.19 5.80 -13.74
N SER A 52 1.49 6.81 -14.26
CA SER A 52 1.95 8.21 -14.24
C SER A 52 1.75 8.89 -12.88
N MET A 53 0.90 8.35 -12.02
CA MET A 53 0.62 8.86 -10.66
C MET A 53 1.65 8.41 -9.63
N GLU A 54 2.33 7.28 -9.83
CA GLU A 54 3.36 6.76 -8.91
C GLU A 54 4.39 7.81 -8.43
N PRO A 55 5.02 8.64 -9.30
CA PRO A 55 5.96 9.67 -8.84
C PRO A 55 5.27 10.77 -8.02
N VAL A 56 4.01 11.06 -8.28
CA VAL A 56 3.22 12.05 -7.53
C VAL A 56 2.92 11.52 -6.14
N LEU A 57 2.53 10.25 -6.03
CA LEU A 57 2.25 9.60 -4.74
C LEU A 57 3.47 9.56 -3.83
N GLY A 58 4.65 9.25 -4.38
CA GLY A 58 5.90 9.31 -3.63
C GLY A 58 6.25 10.72 -3.11
N ASN A 59 5.85 11.77 -3.84
CA ASN A 59 6.01 13.16 -3.38
C ASN A 59 5.00 13.52 -2.29
N VAL A 60 3.73 13.11 -2.43
CA VAL A 60 2.69 13.31 -1.42
C VAL A 60 3.08 12.64 -0.11
N ALA A 61 3.48 11.36 -0.16
CA ALA A 61 3.93 10.60 1.00
C ALA A 61 4.98 11.35 1.83
N ARG A 62 5.96 11.96 1.14
CA ARG A 62 7.03 12.76 1.77
C ARG A 62 6.56 14.12 2.26
N ALA A 63 5.68 14.77 1.52
CA ALA A 63 5.24 16.14 1.82
C ALA A 63 4.29 16.22 3.02
N VAL A 64 3.43 15.21 3.20
CA VAL A 64 2.45 15.18 4.29
C VAL A 64 2.73 14.09 5.34
N ASP A 65 3.87 13.41 5.22
CA ASP A 65 4.32 12.35 6.13
C ASP A 65 3.28 11.24 6.34
N VAL A 66 2.82 10.66 5.24
CA VAL A 66 1.87 9.53 5.24
C VAL A 66 2.42 8.36 4.44
N ASP A 67 2.07 7.15 4.84
CA ASP A 67 2.33 5.95 4.05
C ASP A 67 1.36 5.86 2.88
N VAL A 68 1.82 5.28 1.77
CA VAL A 68 1.03 5.05 0.56
C VAL A 68 0.99 3.57 0.23
N ALA A 69 -0.21 3.04 -0.02
CA ALA A 69 -0.43 1.70 -0.54
C ALA A 69 -0.99 1.73 -1.97
N LEU A 70 -0.64 0.72 -2.75
CA LEU A 70 -1.19 0.43 -4.08
C LEU A 70 -1.89 -0.93 -4.00
N VAL A 71 -3.12 -1.03 -4.46
CA VAL A 71 -3.85 -2.30 -4.50
C VAL A 71 -4.66 -2.43 -5.78
N ASN A 72 -4.66 -3.61 -6.39
CA ASN A 72 -5.46 -3.90 -7.57
C ASN A 72 -6.75 -4.63 -7.16
N PRO A 73 -7.91 -3.97 -7.17
CA PRO A 73 -9.16 -4.59 -6.74
C PRO A 73 -9.67 -5.66 -7.73
N ARG A 74 -9.02 -5.83 -8.90
CA ARG A 74 -9.33 -6.95 -9.80
C ARG A 74 -8.73 -8.27 -9.32
N ASP A 75 -7.67 -8.21 -8.54
CA ASP A 75 -7.03 -9.39 -7.96
C ASP A 75 -7.76 -9.83 -6.67
N ASP A 76 -8.47 -8.91 -6.02
CA ASP A 76 -9.31 -9.17 -4.85
C ASP A 76 -10.71 -8.50 -4.96
N PRO A 77 -11.71 -9.19 -5.57
CA PRO A 77 -13.04 -8.65 -5.85
C PRO A 77 -13.82 -8.03 -4.67
N PRO A 78 -13.71 -8.53 -3.42
CA PRO A 78 -14.30 -7.87 -2.25
C PRO A 78 -13.96 -6.38 -2.11
N LEU A 79 -12.75 -5.96 -2.52
CA LEU A 79 -12.34 -4.55 -2.48
C LEU A 79 -13.21 -3.65 -3.36
N VAL A 80 -13.68 -4.16 -4.50
CA VAL A 80 -14.57 -3.42 -5.42
C VAL A 80 -15.87 -3.05 -4.71
N GLU A 81 -16.51 -4.04 -4.09
CA GLU A 81 -17.81 -3.86 -3.41
C GLU A 81 -17.66 -3.07 -2.11
N ARG A 82 -16.60 -3.32 -1.34
CA ARG A 82 -16.34 -2.65 -0.06
C ARG A 82 -16.11 -1.15 -0.21
N PHE A 83 -15.38 -0.76 -1.25
CA PHE A 83 -14.98 0.64 -1.48
C PHE A 83 -15.71 1.32 -2.65
N ASP A 84 -16.67 0.65 -3.29
CA ASP A 84 -17.43 1.13 -4.46
C ASP A 84 -16.50 1.64 -5.60
N VAL A 85 -15.46 0.86 -5.93
CA VAL A 85 -14.51 1.18 -7.00
C VAL A 85 -15.13 0.82 -8.36
N ARG A 86 -15.10 1.73 -9.36
CA ARG A 86 -15.87 1.58 -10.62
C ARG A 86 -15.08 1.90 -11.88
#